data_AF-A0ABD6CTR1-F1
#
_entry.id   AF-A0ABD6CTR1-F1
#
_cell.length_a   1.000
_cell.length_b   1.000
_cell.length_c   1.000
_cell.angle_alpha   90.00
_cell.angle_beta   90.00
_cell.angle_gamma   90.00
#
_symmetry.space_group_name_H-M   'P 1'
#
loop_
_entity.id
_entity.type
_entity.pdbx_description
1 polymer ?
#
loop_
_entity_poly.entity_id
_entity_poly.type
_entity_poly.pdbx_seq_one_letter_code
_entity_poly.pdbx_strand_id
1 'polypeptide(L)'
;MTKSDDAILELLDESGIAIPPTAIAFNIDNISRPTVDRRLPKLEAAGLVKRYDEPQGYTEITAKGQRYLSGDLNEDDLPEP
;
A
#
# COMPACT_ATOMS: atom_id res chain seq x y z
N MET A 1 -3.55 10.68 -2.80
CA MET A 1 -2.48 9.88 -2.17
C MET A 1 -1.36 10.78 -1.65
N THR A 2 -0.41 10.21 -0.91
CA THR A 2 0.79 10.86 -0.37
C THR A 2 2.04 10.13 -0.85
N LYS A 3 3.23 10.75 -0.79
CA LYS A 3 4.50 10.06 -1.12
C LYS A 3 4.73 8.77 -0.31
N SER A 4 4.20 8.71 0.91
CA SER A 4 4.28 7.49 1.73
C SER A 4 3.36 6.38 1.24
N ASP A 5 2.27 6.70 0.56
CA ASP A 5 1.40 5.70 -0.07
C ASP A 5 2.09 5.05 -1.26
N ASP A 6 2.66 5.89 -2.13
CA ASP A 6 3.32 5.44 -3.34
C ASP A 6 4.50 4.51 -2.98
N ALA A 7 5.34 4.91 -2.03
CA ALA A 7 6.46 4.09 -1.56
C ALA A 7 6.02 2.75 -0.91
N ILE A 8 4.87 2.71 -0.23
CA ILE A 8 4.33 1.44 0.30
C ILE A 8 3.87 0.54 -0.83
N LEU A 9 3.17 1.09 -1.83
CA LEU A 9 2.69 0.34 -2.98
C LEU A 9 3.85 -0.18 -3.83
N GLU A 10 4.86 0.65 -4.10
CA GLU A 10 6.07 0.27 -4.82
C GLU A 10 6.78 -0.91 -4.16
N LEU A 11 7.02 -0.86 -2.84
CA LEU A 11 7.64 -1.97 -2.12
C LEU A 11 6.81 -3.27 -2.24
N LEU A 12 5.49 -3.17 -2.09
CA LEU A 12 4.62 -4.35 -2.17
C LEU A 12 4.63 -4.95 -3.58
N ASP A 13 4.61 -4.11 -4.63
CA ASP A 13 4.66 -4.55 -6.03
C ASP A 13 6.00 -5.20 -6.38
N GLU A 14 7.11 -4.55 -6.04
CA GLU A 14 8.46 -5.06 -6.29
C GLU A 14 8.73 -6.38 -5.56
N SER A 15 8.15 -6.56 -4.37
CA SER A 15 8.33 -7.78 -3.58
C SER A 15 7.55 -8.99 -4.12
N GLY A 16 6.40 -8.76 -4.77
CA GLY A 16 5.51 -9.81 -5.26
C GLY A 16 4.95 -10.73 -4.17
N ILE A 17 4.99 -10.34 -2.89
CA ILE A 17 4.53 -11.16 -1.75
C ILE A 17 3.76 -10.32 -0.74
N ALA A 18 3.01 -10.99 0.14
CA ALA A 18 2.38 -10.34 1.28
C ALA A 18 3.42 -10.03 2.38
N ILE A 19 3.45 -8.79 2.87
CA ILE A 19 4.43 -8.31 3.85
C ILE A 19 3.72 -7.79 5.12
N PRO A 20 4.20 -8.12 6.33
CA PRO A 20 3.65 -7.57 7.56
C PRO A 20 4.07 -6.09 7.76
N PRO A 21 3.31 -5.26 8.49
CA PRO A 21 3.54 -3.82 8.53
C PRO A 21 4.88 -3.43 9.15
N THR A 22 5.43 -4.28 10.03
CA THR A 22 6.79 -4.13 10.56
C THR A 22 7.84 -4.19 9.46
N ALA A 23 7.74 -5.15 8.55
CA ALA A 23 8.70 -5.32 7.47
C ALA A 23 8.53 -4.24 6.40
N ILE A 24 7.30 -3.78 6.15
CA ILE A 24 7.06 -2.60 5.28
C ILE A 24 7.82 -1.38 5.84
N ALA A 25 7.61 -1.05 7.11
CA ALA A 25 8.27 0.10 7.74
C ALA A 25 9.81 -0.06 7.83
N PHE A 26 10.31 -1.29 7.92
CA PHE A 26 11.75 -1.57 7.99
C PHE A 26 12.46 -1.33 6.65
N ASN A 27 11.78 -1.60 5.53
CA ASN A 27 12.39 -1.57 4.20
C ASN A 27 12.18 -0.25 3.43
N ILE A 28 11.42 0.71 3.97
CA ILE A 28 11.22 2.01 3.32
C ILE A 28 11.92 3.12 4.11
N ASP A 29 12.90 3.75 3.48
CA ASP A 29 13.63 4.87 4.07
C ASP A 29 12.70 6.05 4.41
N ASN A 30 12.95 6.67 5.56
CA ASN A 30 12.20 7.84 6.06
C ASN A 30 10.69 7.63 6.26
N ILE A 31 10.19 6.39 6.29
CA ILE A 31 8.81 6.08 6.67
C ILE A 31 8.80 5.37 8.02
N SER A 32 8.15 5.98 9.00
CA SER A 32 8.01 5.40 10.33
C SER A 32 6.90 4.35 10.38
N ARG A 33 7.03 3.37 11.29
CA ARG A 33 5.97 2.37 11.53
C ARG A 33 4.59 2.97 11.83
N PRO A 34 4.44 4.02 12.68
CA PRO A 34 3.15 4.67 12.88
C PRO A 34 2.56 5.29 11.60
N THR A 35 3.43 5.72 10.66
CA THR A 35 2.97 6.19 9.35
C THR A 35 2.38 5.04 8.56
N VAL A 36 3.09 3.90 8.46
CA VAL A 36 2.58 2.69 7.80
C VAL A 36 1.23 2.27 8.39
N ASP A 37 1.13 2.13 9.72
CA ASP A 37 -0.11 1.68 10.38
C ASP A 37 -1.30 2.62 10.10
N ARG A 38 -1.05 3.94 9.94
CA ARG A 38 -2.08 4.92 9.56
C ARG A 38 -2.44 4.87 8.07
N ARG A 39 -1.48 4.53 7.21
CA ARG A 39 -1.68 4.53 5.75
C ARG A 39 -2.34 3.25 5.25
N LEU A 40 -1.98 2.08 5.78
CA LEU A 40 -2.48 0.79 5.31
C LEU A 40 -4.03 0.68 5.28
N PRO A 41 -4.79 1.13 6.30
CA PRO A 41 -6.25 1.11 6.24
C PRO A 41 -6.83 2.02 5.15
N LYS A 42 -6.17 3.13 4.82
CA LYS A 42 -6.61 4.05 3.75
C LYS A 42 -6.39 3.44 2.37
N LEU A 43 -5.25 2.78 2.18
CA LEU A 43 -4.93 2.05 0.95
C LEU A 43 -5.89 0.88 0.74
N GLU A 44 -6.23 0.17 1.81
CA GLU A 44 -7.21 -0.92 1.79
C GLU A 44 -8.61 -0.39 1.44
N ALA A 45 -9.04 0.71 2.07
CA ALA A 45 -10.32 1.35 1.74
C ALA A 45 -10.40 1.85 0.29
N ALA A 46 -9.28 2.26 -0.29
CA ALA A 46 -9.17 2.63 -1.71
C ALA A 46 -9.10 1.41 -2.66
N GLY A 47 -8.99 0.20 -2.11
CA GLY A 47 -8.86 -1.06 -2.85
C GLY A 47 -7.48 -1.28 -3.47
N LEU A 48 -6.46 -0.53 -3.06
CA LEU A 48 -5.11 -0.59 -3.61
C LEU A 48 -4.26 -1.70 -2.98
N VAL A 49 -4.58 -2.07 -1.75
CA VAL A 49 -3.98 -3.21 -1.05
C VAL A 49 -5.07 -4.08 -0.43
N LYS A 50 -4.73 -5.32 -0.13
CA LYS A 50 -5.54 -6.25 0.66
C LYS A 50 -4.80 -6.57 1.95
N ARG A 51 -5.47 -6.46 3.10
CA ARG A 51 -4.91 -6.91 4.38
C ARG A 51 -5.52 -8.24 4.78
N TYR A 52 -4.68 -9.10 5.33
CA TYR A 52 -5.05 -10.44 5.77
C TYR A 52 -5.35 -10.42 7.27
N ASP A 53 -6.44 -11.08 7.68
CA ASP A 53 -6.76 -11.30 9.09
C ASP A 53 -5.95 -12.47 9.66
N GLU A 54 -5.57 -13.44 8.82
CA GLU A 54 -4.72 -14.59 9.16
C GLU A 54 -3.75 -14.93 8.00
N PRO A 55 -2.42 -14.85 8.20
CA PRO A 55 -1.75 -14.24 9.35
C PRO A 55 -2.07 -12.74 9.43
N GLN A 56 -2.37 -12.27 10.64
CA GLN A 56 -2.91 -10.93 10.86
C GLN A 56 -1.95 -9.83 10.40
N GLY A 57 -2.48 -8.87 9.65
CA GLY A 57 -1.81 -7.64 9.26
C GLY A 57 -0.87 -7.79 8.06
N TYR A 58 -0.68 -8.99 7.51
CA TYR A 58 0.01 -9.13 6.24
C TYR A 58 -0.73 -8.35 5.16
N THR A 59 0.01 -7.64 4.32
CA THR A 59 -0.55 -6.76 3.31
C THR A 59 0.06 -7.09 1.96
N GLU A 60 -0.78 -7.15 0.93
CA GLU A 60 -0.39 -7.44 -0.45
C GLU A 60 -1.00 -6.36 -1.36
N ILE A 61 -0.30 -6.00 -2.43
CA ILE A 61 -0.84 -5.09 -3.44
C ILE A 61 -1.94 -5.80 -4.25
N THR A 62 -3.00 -5.08 -4.60
CA THR A 62 -4.04 -5.61 -5.49
C THR A 62 -3.72 -5.30 -6.95
N ALA A 63 -4.41 -5.95 -7.89
CA ALA A 63 -4.37 -5.56 -9.30
C ALA A 63 -4.74 -4.08 -9.54
N LYS A 64 -5.63 -3.50 -8.71
CA LYS A 64 -5.93 -2.06 -8.77
C LYS A 64 -4.74 -1.22 -8.31
N GLY A 65 -4.06 -1.63 -7.25
CA GLY A 65 -2.83 -0.99 -6.78
C GLY A 65 -1.71 -1.01 -7.84
N GLN A 66 -1.54 -2.12 -8.54
CA GLN A 66 -0.56 -2.23 -9.63
C GLN A 66 -0.89 -1.27 -10.78
N ARG A 67 -2.16 -1.21 -11.19
CA ARG A 67 -2.63 -0.26 -12.20
C ARG A 67 -2.49 1.20 -11.78
N TYR A 68 -2.64 1.48 -10.48
CA TYR A 68 -2.36 2.82 -9.93
C TYR A 68 -0.90 3.21 -10.16
N LEU A 69 0.05 2.30 -9.85
CA LEU A 69 1.48 2.55 -10.02
C LEU A 69 1.91 2.67 -11.49
N SER A 70 1.29 1.90 -12.40
CA SER A 70 1.58 1.99 -13.84
C SER A 70 1.09 3.28 -14.49
N GLY A 71 0.30 4.09 -13.77
CA GLY A 71 -0.35 5.28 -14.33
C GLY A 71 -1.57 4.94 -15.20
N ASP A 72 -2.06 3.69 -15.16
CA ASP A 72 -3.22 3.21 -15.92
C ASP A 72 -4.57 3.44 -15.18
N LEU A 73 -4.56 4.25 -14.12
CA LEU A 73 -5.76 4.77 -13.49
C LEU A 73 -5.98 6.21 -13.95
N ASN A 74 -7.16 6.48 -14.51
CA ASN A 74 -7.57 7.84 -14.83
C ASN A 74 -7.84 8.62 -13.52
N GLU A 75 -7.67 9.94 -13.54
CA GLU A 75 -7.90 10.82 -12.37
C GLU A 75 -9.28 10.63 -11.72
N ASP A 76 -10.25 10.11 -12.48
CA ASP A 76 -11.61 9.78 -12.03
C ASP A 76 -11.71 8.57 -11.06
N ASP A 77 -10.67 7.74 -10.93
CA ASP A 77 -10.67 6.51 -10.10
C ASP A 77 -10.22 6.76 -8.63
N LEU A 78 -9.80 7.98 -8.29
CA LEU A 78 -9.32 8.36 -6.96
C LEU A 78 -10.39 9.17 -6.20
N PRO A 79 -10.72 8.83 -4.94
CA PRO A 79 -11.65 9.65 -4.16
C PRO A 79 -11.07 11.05 -3.92
N GLU A 80 -11.90 12.07 -4.13
CA GLU A 80 -11.56 13.49 -3.96
C GLU A 80 -11.00 13.81 -2.55
N PRO A 81 -10.12 14.84 -2.44
CA PRO A 81 -9.33 15.15 -1.25
C PRO A 81 -10.10 15.56 0.01
#